data_AF-A0A2V6WK32-F1
#
_entry.id   AF-A0A2V6WK32-F1
#
_cell.length_a   1.000
_cell.length_b   1.000
_cell.length_c   1.000
_cell.angle_alpha   90.00
_cell.angle_beta   90.00
_cell.angle_gamma   90.00
#
_symmetry.space_group_name_H-M   'P 1'
#
loop_
_entity.id
_entity.type
_entity.pdbx_description
1 polymer ?
#
loop_
_entity_poly.entity_id
_entity_poly.type
_entity_poly.pdbx_seq_one_letter_code
_entity_poly.pdbx_strand_id
1 'polypeptide(L)'
;LMPADIVGTNIIVEDTSGRKRFEFQQGPIFGHILLADEINRATPKTQSALLEGMQEGSVTVGGATRPLPAPFFVLATQNPIEMEGT
;
A
#
# COMPACT_ATOMS: atom_id res chain seq x y z
N LEU A 1 0.30 -7.68 7.89
CA LEU A 1 0.27 -6.62 6.87
C LEU A 1 -0.94 -5.74 7.12
N MET A 2 -0.72 -4.44 7.27
CA MET A 2 -1.73 -3.40 7.39
C MET A 2 -1.81 -2.59 6.09
N PRO A 3 -2.90 -1.85 5.82
CA PRO A 3 -3.00 -1.00 4.64
C PRO A 3 -1.83 -0.02 4.49
N ALA A 4 -1.40 0.59 5.61
CA ALA A 4 -0.29 1.53 5.66
C ALA A 4 1.05 0.93 5.18
N ASP A 5 1.23 -0.39 5.32
CA ASP A 5 2.43 -1.09 4.83
C ASP A 5 2.46 -1.16 3.29
N ILE A 6 1.33 -0.92 2.61
CA ILE A 6 1.20 -0.92 1.15
C ILE A 6 1.14 0.51 0.62
N VAL A 7 0.21 1.32 1.13
CA VAL A 7 -0.07 2.67 0.61
C VAL A 7 0.87 3.74 1.16
N GLY A 8 1.58 3.44 2.24
CA GLY A 8 2.40 4.41 2.97
C GLY A 8 1.67 5.04 4.14
N THR A 9 2.39 5.85 4.90
CA THR A 9 1.89 6.52 6.10
C THR A 9 2.57 7.85 6.33
N ASN A 10 1.97 8.72 7.14
CA ASN A 10 2.63 9.92 7.61
C ASN A 10 3.42 9.60 8.88
N ILE A 11 4.72 9.86 8.85
CA ILE A 11 5.62 9.74 10.00
C ILE A 11 5.94 11.13 10.56
N ILE A 12 6.31 11.21 11.83
CA ILE A 12 6.83 12.43 12.43
C ILE A 12 8.34 12.42 12.28
N VAL A 13 8.88 13.47 11.68
CA VAL A 13 10.33 13.68 11.50
C VAL A 13 10.73 14.95 12.24
N GLU A 14 11.89 14.90 12.87
CA GLU A 14 12.50 16.05 13.54
C GLU A 14 13.56 16.66 12.62
N ASP A 15 13.49 17.98 12.40
CA ASP A 15 14.49 18.68 11.62
C ASP A 15 15.75 19.02 12.45
N THR A 16 16.79 19.52 11.78
CA THR A 16 18.05 19.91 12.45
C THR A 16 17.89 21.04 13.47
N SER A 17 16.72 21.69 13.54
CA SER A 17 16.38 22.75 14.49
C SER A 17 15.47 22.27 15.63
N GLY A 18 15.16 20.97 15.70
CA GLY A 18 14.30 20.36 16.72
C GLY A 18 12.79 20.52 16.48
N ARG A 19 12.37 20.99 15.30
CA ARG A 19 10.93 21.10 14.98
C ARG A 19 10.41 19.78 14.41
N LYS A 20 9.25 19.37 14.88
CA LYS A 20 8.53 18.18 14.39
C LYS A 20 7.67 18.54 13.18
N ARG A 21 7.76 17.75 12.11
CA ARG A 21 6.88 17.84 10.94
C ARG A 21 6.35 16.47 10.56
N PHE A 22 5.18 16.42 9.93
CA PHE A 22 4.69 15.21 9.29
C PHE A 22 5.32 15.08 7.91
N GLU A 23 5.85 13.90 7.61
CA GLU A 23 6.40 13.54 6.31
C GLU A 23 5.75 12.26 5.82
N PHE A 24 5.31 12.25 4.56
CA PHE A 24 4.73 11.07 3.97
C PHE A 24 5.82 10.09 3.57
N GLN A 25 5.83 8.92 4.19
CA GLN A 25 6.64 7.80 3.78
C GLN A 25 5.85 6.96 2.78
N GLN A 26 6.32 6.98 1.53
CA GLN A 26 5.73 6.20 0.44
C GLN A 26 5.78 4.70 0.76
N GLY A 27 4.66 4.02 0.53
CA GLY A 27 4.61 2.56 0.56
C GLY A 27 5.08 1.94 -0.76
N PRO A 28 5.19 0.61 -0.82
CA PRO A 28 5.64 -0.12 -2.02
C PRO A 28 4.73 0.07 -3.24
N ILE A 29 3.48 0.50 -3.06
CA ILE A 29 2.54 0.77 -4.17
C ILE A 29 3.03 1.85 -5.14
N PHE A 30 3.99 2.70 -4.75
CA PHE A 30 4.55 3.74 -5.63
C PHE A 30 5.63 3.23 -6.60
N GLY A 31 5.91 1.93 -6.63
CA GLY A 31 6.75 1.32 -7.66
C GLY A 31 6.00 1.11 -8.98
N HIS A 32 6.71 1.08 -10.12
CA HIS A 32 6.10 0.78 -11.43
C HIS A 32 5.59 -0.67 -11.52
N ILE A 33 6.26 -1.60 -10.83
CA ILE A 33 5.90 -3.01 -10.73
C ILE A 33 5.89 -3.39 -9.25
N LEU A 34 4.78 -3.94 -8.79
CA LEU A 34 4.61 -4.46 -7.44
C LEU A 34 4.34 -5.96 -7.49
N LEU A 35 5.16 -6.75 -6.80
CA LEU A 35 4.91 -8.18 -6.58
C LEU A 35 4.20 -8.37 -5.25
N ALA A 36 2.93 -8.76 -5.30
CA ALA A 36 2.09 -9.08 -4.15
C ALA A 36 1.99 -10.60 -3.97
N ASP A 37 3.02 -11.19 -3.36
CA ASP A 37 3.06 -12.63 -3.09
C ASP A 37 2.05 -13.00 -1.99
N GLU A 38 1.35 -14.12 -2.20
CA GLU A 38 0.35 -14.68 -1.27
C GLU A 38 -0.67 -13.64 -0.80
N ILE A 39 -1.24 -12.85 -1.72
CA ILE A 39 -2.12 -11.71 -1.41
C ILE A 39 -3.30 -12.12 -0.49
N ASN A 40 -3.73 -13.38 -0.57
CA ASN A 40 -4.78 -13.95 0.27
C ASN A 40 -4.42 -14.06 1.76
N ARG A 41 -3.13 -13.97 2.15
CA ARG A 41 -2.71 -13.91 3.56
C ARG A 41 -2.85 -12.52 4.18
N ALA A 42 -2.96 -11.47 3.36
CA ALA A 42 -3.22 -10.13 3.86
C ALA A 42 -4.68 -10.02 4.35
N THR A 43 -4.93 -9.17 5.34
CA THR A 43 -6.31 -8.92 5.82
C THR A 43 -7.17 -8.34 4.70
N PRO A 44 -8.50 -8.55 4.70
CA PRO A 44 -9.39 -7.99 3.67
C PRO A 44 -9.20 -6.49 3.47
N LYS A 45 -9.05 -5.73 4.56
CA LYS A 45 -8.81 -4.27 4.51
C LYS A 45 -7.51 -3.90 3.78
N THR A 46 -6.47 -4.71 3.93
CA THR A 46 -5.17 -4.49 3.28
C THR A 46 -5.24 -4.82 1.79
N GLN A 47 -5.94 -5.91 1.44
CA GLN A 47 -6.23 -6.25 0.05
C GLN A 47 -7.06 -5.13 -0.62
N SER A 48 -8.11 -4.64 0.05
CA SER A 48 -8.92 -3.53 -0.46
C SER A 48 -8.10 -2.27 -0.72
N ALA A 49 -7.17 -1.90 0.16
CA ALA A 49 -6.33 -0.72 -0.04
C ALA A 49 -5.43 -0.81 -1.28
N LEU A 50 -4.91 -2.02 -1.58
CA LEU A 50 -4.16 -2.26 -2.81
C LEU A 50 -5.07 -2.18 -4.05
N LEU A 51 -6.23 -2.84 -4.00
CA LEU A 51 -7.20 -2.86 -5.11
C LEU A 51 -7.75 -1.47 -5.41
N GLU A 52 -8.01 -0.67 -4.38
CA GLU A 52 -8.43 0.74 -4.51
C GLU A 52 -7.35 1.55 -5.22
N GLY A 53 -6.09 1.43 -4.81
CA GLY A 53 -4.97 2.09 -5.48
C GLY A 53 -4.83 1.69 -6.96
N MET A 54 -5.02 0.40 -7.26
CA MET A 54 -5.01 -0.11 -8.64
C MET A 54 -6.16 0.48 -9.48
N GLN A 55 -7.36 0.56 -8.92
CA GLN A 55 -8.56 1.03 -9.61
C GLN A 55 -8.54 2.54 -9.85
N GLU A 56 -8.13 3.31 -8.84
CA GLU A 56 -8.13 4.78 -8.89
C GLU A 56 -6.86 5.36 -9.51
N GLY A 57 -5.80 4.56 -9.69
CA GLY A 57 -4.49 5.02 -10.14
C GLY A 57 -3.85 6.04 -9.19
N SER A 58 -4.32 6.10 -7.94
CA SER A 58 -3.87 7.01 -6.90
C SER A 58 -4.18 6.48 -5.51
N VAL A 59 -3.53 7.01 -4.49
CA VAL A 59 -3.83 6.70 -3.09
C VAL A 59 -4.00 7.98 -2.28
N THR A 60 -4.91 7.97 -1.31
CA THR A 60 -5.15 9.11 -0.42
C THR A 60 -4.70 8.76 0.99
N VAL A 61 -3.71 9.50 1.51
CA VAL A 61 -3.19 9.31 2.87
C VAL A 61 -3.15 10.67 3.58
N GLY A 62 -3.74 10.74 4.77
CA GLY A 62 -3.77 11.97 5.56
C GLY A 62 -4.44 13.16 4.85
N GLY A 63 -5.44 12.90 4.01
CA GLY A 63 -6.16 13.92 3.24
C GLY A 63 -5.46 14.39 1.96
N ALA A 64 -4.28 13.85 1.63
CA ALA A 64 -3.56 14.16 0.40
C ALA A 64 -3.63 12.98 -0.58
N THR A 65 -4.16 13.23 -1.77
CA THR A 65 -4.20 12.25 -2.88
C THR A 65 -2.90 12.31 -3.66
N ARG A 66 -2.34 11.14 -3.98
CA ARG A 66 -1.04 10.98 -4.63
C ARG A 66 -1.18 10.01 -5.81
N PRO A 67 -0.84 10.42 -7.04
CA PRO A 67 -0.95 9.54 -8.20
C PRO A 67 0.09 8.40 -8.11
N LEU A 68 -0.29 7.23 -8.61
CA LEU A 68 0.62 6.12 -8.86
C LEU A 68 1.43 6.38 -10.14
N PRO A 69 2.63 5.78 -10.29
CA PRO A 69 3.41 5.93 -11.51
C PRO A 69 2.67 5.39 -12.73
N ALA A 70 3.02 5.88 -13.93
CA ALA A 70 2.50 5.35 -15.18
C ALA A 70 3.68 4.87 -16.06
N PRO A 71 3.75 3.58 -16.42
CA PRO A 71 2.78 2.52 -16.12
C PRO A 71 2.86 1.99 -14.67
N PHE A 72 1.75 1.43 -14.18
CA PHE A 72 1.66 0.74 -12.89
C PHE A 72 1.11 -0.68 -13.09
N PHE A 73 1.86 -1.69 -12.62
CA PHE A 73 1.47 -3.09 -12.71
C PHE A 73 1.60 -3.78 -11.36
N VAL A 74 0.62 -4.63 -11.04
CA VAL A 74 0.67 -5.53 -9.89
C VAL A 74 0.69 -6.96 -10.39
N LEU A 75 1.71 -7.73 -10.00
CA LEU A 75 1.76 -9.18 -10.15
C LEU A 75 1.42 -9.76 -8.79
N ALA A 76 0.33 -10.50 -8.68
CA ALA A 76 -0.07 -11.12 -7.43
C ALA A 76 -0.09 -12.64 -7.55
N THR A 77 0.32 -13.33 -6.49
CA THR A 77 0.14 -14.78 -6.35
C THR A 77 -0.89 -15.03 -5.25
N GLN A 78 -1.53 -16.18 -5.29
CA GLN A 78 -2.36 -16.69 -4.20
C GLN A 78 -1.94 -18.12 -3.92
N ASN A 79 -1.74 -18.45 -2.65
CA ASN A 79 -1.56 -19.83 -2.25
C ASN A 79 -2.94 -20.49 -2.10
N PRO A 80 -3.23 -21.57 -2.84
CA PRO A 80 -4.47 -22.30 -2.72
C PRO A 80 -4.42 -23.22 -1.49
N ILE A 81 -4.67 -22.71 -0.28
CA ILE A 81 -4.88 -23.57 0.90
C ILE A 81 -6.02 -23.02 1.76
N GLU A 82 -7.21 -23.61 1.54
CA GLU A 82 -8.31 -23.96 2.47
C GLU A 82 -9.61 -24.16 1.63
N MET A 83 -9.63 -25.22 0.81
CA MET A 83 -10.87 -25.94 0.46
C MET A 83 -10.96 -27.26 1.24
N GLU A 84 -10.32 -27.34 2.41
CA GLU A 84 -10.53 -28.43 3.37
C GLU A 84 -11.62 -28.00 4.35
N GLY A 85 -12.87 -28.36 4.04
CA GLY A 85 -14.00 -28.14 4.94
C GLY A 85 -15.33 -27.92 4.24
N THR A 86 -15.76 -28.87 3.40
CA THR A 86 -17.19 -29.17 3.22
C THR A 86 -17.51 -30.43 3.99
#